data_AF-A0A158B6R1-F1
#
_entry.id   AF-A0A158B6R1-F1
#
_cell.length_a   1.000
_cell.length_b   1.000
_cell.length_c   1.000
_cell.angle_alpha   90.00
_cell.angle_beta   90.00
_cell.angle_gamma   90.00
#
_symmetry.space_group_name_H-M   'P 1'
#
loop_
_entity.id
_entity.type
_entity.pdbx_description
1 polymer ?
#
loop_
_entity_poly.entity_id
_entity_poly.type
_entity_poly.pdbx_seq_one_letter_code
_entity_poly.pdbx_strand_id
1 'polypeptide(L)'
;MKRVLRTWPGLIVVLLLTVFVLGPLLTTLPADQYFSDTQTWEYFRVLKLTMRYELPGVFADNPFPRAVNGSLWSLPFEFHWYLILRGLGVVRLVRVRPLLALCAVAFAAYVFEIKDVQHKPGVSVGLEYGTFFCYGLCLYYFRDLWAIRKRVILAVAGIAAMALYASGREYAALFLILPPAVIFFGSASSPFIRHAGRFGDFSYGIYIYAFPVQQTLVCLCGNHWSYGMQLAASTLITFALAFLSWHLIEGPALRLKLRVDQPAQEAMPLKAVV
;
A
#
# COMPACT_ATOMS: atom_id res chain seq x y z
N MET A 1 -10.87 10.14 5.47
CA MET A 1 -11.21 9.57 6.80
C MET A 1 -11.26 8.04 6.82
N LYS A 2 -11.99 7.35 5.92
CA LYS A 2 -12.04 5.86 5.88
C LYS A 2 -10.66 5.18 5.80
N ARG A 3 -9.76 5.70 4.96
CA ARG A 3 -8.38 5.18 4.81
C ARG A 3 -7.53 5.38 6.06
N VAL A 4 -7.59 6.56 6.71
CA VAL A 4 -6.79 6.87 7.91
C VAL A 4 -7.11 5.91 9.06
N LEU A 5 -8.40 5.66 9.33
CA LEU A 5 -8.82 4.74 10.39
C LEU A 5 -8.49 3.26 10.10
N ARG A 6 -8.18 2.94 8.84
CA ARG A 6 -7.66 1.64 8.46
C ARG A 6 -6.15 1.55 8.68
N THR A 7 -5.41 2.57 8.28
CA THR A 7 -3.94 2.48 8.19
C THR A 7 -3.22 2.99 9.44
N TRP A 8 -3.66 4.10 10.04
CA TRP A 8 -2.94 4.71 11.18
C TRP A 8 -2.86 3.82 12.42
N PRO A 9 -3.91 3.09 12.84
CA PRO A 9 -3.81 2.22 14.02
C PRO A 9 -2.72 1.16 13.89
N GLY A 10 -2.69 0.44 12.76
CA GLY A 10 -1.64 -0.54 12.47
C GLY A 10 -0.26 0.12 12.34
N LEU A 11 -0.18 1.28 11.69
CA LEU A 11 1.07 2.05 11.58
C LEU A 11 1.62 2.45 12.96
N ILE A 12 0.79 2.95 13.86
CA ILE A 12 1.22 3.32 15.22
C ILE A 12 1.79 2.10 15.92
N VAL A 13 1.09 0.96 15.87
CA VAL A 13 1.54 -0.25 16.57
C VAL A 13 2.84 -0.79 16.01
N VAL A 14 3.02 -0.85 14.68
CA VAL A 14 4.30 -1.32 14.13
C VAL A 14 5.44 -0.39 14.52
N LEU A 15 5.23 0.94 14.57
CA LEU A 15 6.28 1.88 15.00
C LEU A 15 6.61 1.71 16.49
N LEU A 16 5.60 1.48 17.34
CA LEU A 16 5.82 1.18 18.75
C LEU A 16 6.60 -0.12 18.93
N LEU A 17 6.25 -1.17 18.17
CA LEU A 17 6.96 -2.44 18.22
C LEU A 17 8.40 -2.31 17.70
N THR A 18 8.64 -1.55 16.63
CA THR A 18 10.01 -1.36 16.13
C THR A 18 10.86 -0.52 17.08
N VAL A 19 10.30 0.53 17.69
CA VAL A 19 11.05 1.42 18.59
C VAL A 19 11.26 0.82 19.97
N PHE A 20 10.23 0.21 20.58
CA PHE A 20 10.28 -0.22 21.98
C PHE A 20 10.58 -1.71 22.15
N VAL A 21 10.44 -2.52 21.11
CA VAL A 21 10.71 -3.97 21.17
C VAL A 21 11.92 -4.32 20.31
N LEU A 22 11.84 -4.14 18.99
CA LEU A 22 12.95 -4.52 18.10
C LEU A 22 14.19 -3.66 18.33
N GLY A 23 14.02 -2.35 18.57
CA GLY A 23 15.09 -1.41 18.82
C GLY A 23 16.03 -1.87 19.94
N PRO A 24 15.57 -1.96 21.19
CA PRO A 24 16.39 -2.40 22.32
C PRO A 24 16.94 -3.82 22.21
N LEU A 25 16.23 -4.71 21.51
CA LEU A 25 16.66 -6.11 21.34
C LEU A 25 17.76 -6.30 20.31
N LEU A 26 17.83 -5.43 19.29
CA LEU A 26 18.66 -5.62 18.10
C LEU A 26 19.61 -4.44 17.82
N THR A 27 19.59 -3.40 18.65
CA THR A 27 20.56 -2.31 18.57
C THR A 27 21.94 -2.74 19.06
N THR A 28 22.99 -2.21 18.46
CA THR A 28 24.38 -2.34 18.93
C THR A 28 24.72 -1.37 20.06
N LEU A 29 23.80 -0.46 20.41
CA LEU A 29 24.01 0.55 21.47
C LEU A 29 23.49 0.09 22.83
N PRO A 30 24.08 0.55 23.94
CA PRO A 30 23.45 0.48 25.25
C PRO A 30 22.06 1.14 25.25
N ALA A 31 21.11 0.60 26.03
CA ALA A 31 19.71 1.04 25.99
C ALA A 31 19.53 2.52 26.38
N ASP A 32 20.34 3.04 27.30
CA ASP A 32 20.36 4.45 27.70
C ASP A 32 20.78 5.36 26.54
N GLN A 33 21.79 4.95 25.76
CA GLN A 33 22.24 5.68 24.57
C GLN A 33 21.19 5.62 23.46
N TYR A 34 20.58 4.45 23.24
CA TYR A 34 19.51 4.26 22.25
C TYR A 34 18.32 5.20 22.49
N PHE A 35 17.80 5.27 23.72
CA PHE A 35 16.65 6.12 24.04
C PHE A 35 17.00 7.61 24.18
N SER A 36 18.26 7.94 24.47
CA SER A 36 18.73 9.33 24.51
C SER A 36 19.02 9.90 23.12
N ASP A 37 19.21 9.05 22.12
CA ASP A 37 19.44 9.47 20.75
C ASP A 37 18.17 10.09 20.12
N THR A 38 18.32 11.28 19.55
CA THR A 38 17.26 12.00 18.85
C THR A 38 16.64 11.20 17.68
N GLN A 39 17.43 10.37 16.99
CA GLN A 39 16.98 9.60 15.83
C GLN A 39 15.92 8.55 16.21
N THR A 40 15.98 7.99 17.42
CA THR A 40 14.95 7.08 17.96
C THR A 40 13.57 7.74 17.98
N TRP A 41 13.51 9.00 18.41
CA TRP A 41 12.27 9.78 18.48
C TRP A 41 11.87 10.36 17.13
N GLU A 42 12.86 10.72 16.29
CA GLU A 42 12.61 11.14 14.91
C GLU A 42 11.89 10.07 14.09
N TYR A 43 12.06 8.79 14.43
CA TYR A 43 11.39 7.69 13.73
C TYR A 43 9.86 7.84 13.71
N PHE A 44 9.26 8.44 14.74
CA PHE A 44 7.82 8.72 14.77
C PHE A 44 7.37 9.81 13.79
N ARG A 45 8.28 10.54 13.12
CA ARG A 45 7.94 11.45 12.01
C ARG A 45 7.26 10.71 10.85
N VAL A 46 7.39 9.39 10.77
CA VAL A 46 6.65 8.52 9.84
C VAL A 46 5.13 8.69 10.00
N LEU A 47 4.62 8.95 11.21
CA LEU A 47 3.19 9.24 11.46
C LEU A 47 2.71 10.52 10.78
N LYS A 48 3.64 11.46 10.52
CA LYS A 48 3.42 12.69 9.75
C LYS A 48 3.77 12.52 8.27
N LEU A 49 3.89 11.28 7.80
CA LEU A 49 4.25 10.92 6.42
C LEU A 49 5.65 11.42 6.00
N THR A 50 6.51 11.73 6.97
CA THR A 50 7.92 12.04 6.73
C THR A 50 8.73 10.78 6.98
N MET A 51 9.20 10.15 5.92
CA MET A 51 9.85 8.84 6.03
C MET A 51 11.19 8.95 6.78
N ARG A 52 11.33 8.11 7.81
CA ARG A 52 12.57 7.82 8.51
C ARG A 52 12.72 6.30 8.50
N TYR A 53 13.86 5.83 8.00
CA TYR A 53 14.09 4.39 7.84
C TYR A 53 14.96 3.82 8.96
N GLU A 54 15.69 4.66 9.67
CA GLU A 54 16.76 4.27 10.57
C GLU A 54 16.36 4.38 12.03
N LEU A 55 16.83 3.43 12.83
CA LEU A 55 16.91 3.52 14.29
C LEU A 55 18.39 3.34 14.69
N PRO A 56 18.88 4.05 15.72
CA PRO A 56 20.28 3.99 16.14
C PRO A 56 20.76 2.56 16.41
N GLY A 57 21.79 2.13 15.68
CA GLY A 57 22.43 0.82 15.86
C GLY A 57 21.59 -0.40 15.46
N VAL A 58 20.34 -0.23 14.99
CA VAL A 58 19.46 -1.34 14.64
C VAL A 58 19.75 -1.82 13.22
N PHE A 59 19.99 -3.12 13.04
CA PHE A 59 20.33 -3.75 11.75
C PHE A 59 21.56 -3.16 11.06
N ALA A 60 22.53 -2.62 11.82
CA ALA A 60 23.73 -2.00 11.27
C ALA A 60 24.55 -2.97 10.39
N ASP A 61 24.56 -4.25 10.75
CA ASP A 61 25.35 -5.30 10.08
C ASP A 61 24.55 -6.13 9.05
N ASN A 62 23.27 -5.82 8.85
CA ASN A 62 22.46 -6.54 7.86
C ASN A 62 22.90 -6.19 6.42
N PRO A 63 22.67 -7.08 5.43
CA PRO A 63 22.95 -6.82 4.01
C PRO A 63 22.24 -5.58 3.46
N PHE A 64 21.09 -5.22 4.03
CA PHE A 64 20.39 -3.98 3.76
C PHE A 64 20.36 -3.12 5.03
N PRO A 65 21.48 -2.45 5.36
CA PRO A 65 21.60 -1.69 6.59
C PRO A 65 20.80 -0.40 6.48
N ARG A 66 20.56 0.25 7.62
CA ARG A 66 19.90 1.57 7.68
C ARG A 66 18.43 1.60 7.20
N ALA A 67 17.75 0.47 7.25
CA ALA A 67 16.31 0.42 7.05
C ALA A 67 15.67 -0.61 7.98
N VAL A 68 14.94 -0.13 8.97
CA VAL A 68 14.15 -0.94 9.90
C VAL A 68 12.85 -1.39 9.26
N ASN A 69 12.21 -0.48 8.51
CA ASN A 69 10.97 -0.77 7.79
C ASN A 69 10.95 -0.05 6.45
N GLY A 70 11.55 -0.68 5.45
CA GLY A 70 11.58 -0.17 4.08
C GLY A 70 10.20 -0.09 3.45
N SER A 71 9.26 -0.99 3.80
CA SER A 71 7.93 -1.07 3.18
C SER A 71 7.15 0.25 3.23
N LEU A 72 7.28 1.04 4.30
CA LEU A 72 6.47 2.23 4.58
C LEU A 72 6.63 3.38 3.57
N TRP A 73 7.64 3.30 2.70
CA TRP A 73 8.02 4.34 1.75
C TRP A 73 6.89 4.78 0.80
N SER A 74 5.94 3.91 0.48
CA SER A 74 4.83 4.20 -0.45
C SER A 74 3.65 4.92 0.22
N LEU A 75 3.55 4.89 1.55
CA LEU A 75 2.44 5.49 2.30
C LEU A 75 2.24 6.99 2.04
N PRO A 76 3.29 7.84 1.96
CA PRO A 76 3.12 9.25 1.68
C PRO A 76 2.49 9.43 0.31
N PHE A 77 2.99 8.75 -0.71
CA PHE A 77 2.48 8.86 -2.08
C PHE A 77 1.00 8.42 -2.15
N GLU A 78 0.65 7.29 -1.52
CA GLU A 78 -0.74 6.82 -1.44
C GLU A 78 -1.63 7.91 -0.83
N PHE A 79 -1.23 8.49 0.31
CA PHE A 79 -2.01 9.51 0.98
C PHE A 79 -2.18 10.78 0.14
N HIS A 80 -1.13 11.28 -0.51
CA HIS A 80 -1.19 12.46 -1.38
C HIS A 80 -2.14 12.24 -2.55
N TRP A 81 -2.11 11.08 -3.21
CA TRP A 81 -3.01 10.77 -4.32
C TRP A 81 -4.48 10.66 -3.89
N TYR A 82 -4.76 10.16 -2.68
CA TYR A 82 -6.11 10.22 -2.12
C TYR A 82 -6.58 11.66 -1.83
N LEU A 83 -5.69 12.55 -1.40
CA LEU A 83 -6.02 13.96 -1.22
C LEU A 83 -6.33 14.63 -2.57
N ILE A 84 -5.51 14.38 -3.60
CA ILE A 84 -5.74 14.86 -4.97
C ILE A 84 -7.09 14.36 -5.47
N LEU A 85 -7.38 13.05 -5.36
CA LEU A 85 -8.66 12.48 -5.76
C LEU A 85 -9.84 13.13 -5.03
N ARG A 86 -9.71 13.39 -3.72
CA ARG A 86 -10.73 14.10 -2.96
C ARG A 86 -10.96 15.51 -3.51
N GLY A 87 -9.88 16.24 -3.83
CA GLY A 87 -9.96 17.56 -4.48
C GLY A 87 -10.65 17.51 -5.83
N LEU A 88 -10.26 16.58 -6.71
CA LEU A 88 -10.90 16.33 -8.01
C LEU A 88 -12.40 15.99 -7.87
N GLY A 89 -12.77 15.31 -6.78
CA GLY A 89 -14.15 15.02 -6.42
C GLY A 89 -14.98 16.27 -6.13
N VAL A 90 -14.41 17.24 -5.41
CA VAL A 90 -15.07 18.50 -5.04
C VAL A 90 -15.37 19.36 -6.27
N VAL A 91 -14.41 19.45 -7.21
CA VAL A 91 -14.57 20.20 -8.47
C VAL A 91 -15.42 19.46 -9.52
N ARG A 92 -16.03 18.31 -9.15
CA ARG A 92 -16.87 17.46 -10.02
C ARG A 92 -16.19 16.93 -11.29
N LEU A 93 -14.87 17.09 -11.44
CA LEU A 93 -14.12 16.61 -12.60
C LEU A 93 -14.29 15.09 -12.77
N VAL A 94 -14.35 14.37 -11.65
CA VAL A 94 -14.55 12.91 -11.63
C VAL A 94 -15.94 12.46 -12.10
N ARG A 95 -16.92 13.37 -12.27
CA ARG A 95 -18.25 13.02 -12.80
C ARG A 95 -18.26 12.93 -14.32
N VAL A 96 -17.34 13.60 -14.99
CA VAL A 96 -17.25 13.61 -16.45
C VAL A 96 -16.26 12.54 -16.89
N ARG A 97 -16.76 11.30 -17.02
CA ARG A 97 -15.95 10.10 -17.38
C ARG A 97 -14.94 10.35 -18.53
N PRO A 98 -15.31 10.94 -19.68
CA PRO A 98 -14.34 11.16 -20.77
C PRO A 98 -13.27 12.19 -20.43
N LEU A 99 -13.60 13.24 -19.67
CA LEU A 99 -12.63 14.23 -19.23
C LEU A 99 -11.62 13.63 -18.25
N LEU A 100 -12.09 12.77 -17.33
CA LEU A 100 -11.21 12.02 -16.43
C LEU A 100 -10.24 11.13 -17.21
N ALA A 101 -10.73 10.40 -18.22
CA ALA A 101 -9.88 9.58 -19.08
C ALA A 101 -8.86 10.43 -19.85
N LEU A 102 -9.29 11.56 -20.42
CA LEU A 102 -8.42 12.48 -21.13
C LEU A 102 -7.32 13.03 -20.20
N CYS A 103 -7.67 13.47 -19.00
CA CYS A 103 -6.70 13.94 -18.01
C CYS A 103 -5.73 12.83 -17.59
N ALA A 104 -6.21 11.59 -17.41
CA ALA A 104 -5.35 10.46 -17.07
C ALA A 104 -4.36 10.12 -18.20
N VAL A 105 -4.82 10.15 -19.46
CA VAL A 105 -3.97 9.94 -20.65
C VAL A 105 -2.96 11.08 -20.80
N ALA A 106 -3.39 12.33 -20.67
CA ALA A 106 -2.50 13.49 -20.73
C ALA A 106 -1.45 13.47 -19.63
N PHE A 107 -1.85 13.07 -18.40
CA PHE A 107 -0.91 12.91 -17.29
C PHE A 107 0.08 11.77 -17.54
N ALA A 108 -0.37 10.63 -18.06
CA ALA A 108 0.53 9.55 -18.45
C ALA A 108 1.50 9.99 -19.56
N ALA A 109 1.02 10.67 -20.60
CA ALA A 109 1.88 11.22 -21.66
C ALA A 109 2.91 12.21 -21.12
N TYR A 110 2.52 13.10 -20.20
CA TYR A 110 3.47 14.00 -19.52
C TYR A 110 4.55 13.22 -18.76
N VAL A 111 4.17 12.18 -18.02
CA VAL A 111 5.13 11.38 -17.22
C VAL A 111 6.06 10.57 -18.12
N PHE A 112 5.56 9.94 -19.17
CA PHE A 112 6.38 9.10 -20.04
C PHE A 112 7.22 9.90 -21.05
N GLU A 113 6.68 10.95 -21.66
CA GLU A 113 7.37 11.69 -22.72
C GLU A 113 8.14 12.92 -22.21
N ILE A 114 7.65 13.62 -21.18
CA ILE A 114 8.32 14.84 -20.66
C ILE A 114 9.22 14.53 -19.46
N LYS A 115 8.74 13.73 -18.50
CA LYS A 115 9.58 13.27 -17.38
C LYS A 115 10.49 12.11 -17.75
N ASP A 116 10.31 11.55 -18.95
CA ASP A 116 11.20 10.55 -19.54
C ASP A 116 11.42 9.34 -18.62
N VAL A 117 10.35 8.89 -17.97
CA VAL A 117 10.39 7.73 -17.06
C VAL A 117 10.88 6.47 -17.78
N GLN A 118 10.71 6.42 -19.11
CA GLN A 118 11.22 5.33 -19.94
C GLN A 118 12.74 5.15 -19.79
N HIS A 119 13.50 6.24 -19.73
CA HIS A 119 14.97 6.19 -19.62
C HIS A 119 15.47 6.56 -18.21
N LYS A 120 14.62 7.15 -17.38
CA LYS A 120 14.94 7.58 -16.01
C LYS A 120 13.92 7.04 -15.00
N PRO A 121 13.73 5.71 -14.93
CA PRO A 121 12.77 5.12 -14.00
C PRO A 121 13.19 5.39 -12.56
N GLY A 122 12.22 5.67 -11.70
CA GLY A 122 12.48 5.90 -10.28
C GLY A 122 12.98 7.30 -9.92
N VAL A 123 13.15 8.23 -10.88
CA VAL A 123 13.48 9.63 -10.58
C VAL A 123 12.24 10.41 -10.16
N SER A 124 11.09 10.10 -10.77
CA SER A 124 9.83 10.79 -10.52
C SER A 124 8.82 9.87 -9.85
N VAL A 125 9.26 9.10 -8.86
CA VAL A 125 8.49 8.01 -8.23
C VAL A 125 7.07 8.44 -7.85
N GLY A 126 6.90 9.62 -7.24
CA GLY A 126 5.57 10.10 -6.87
C GLY A 126 4.61 10.30 -8.06
N LEU A 127 5.13 10.73 -9.22
CA LEU A 127 4.36 10.91 -10.45
C LEU A 127 4.13 9.57 -11.16
N GLU A 128 5.14 8.71 -11.18
CA GLU A 128 5.07 7.34 -11.72
C GLU A 128 3.96 6.54 -11.02
N TYR A 129 3.96 6.50 -9.69
CA TYR A 129 2.89 5.85 -8.91
C TYR A 129 1.53 6.51 -9.14
N GLY A 130 1.54 7.81 -9.41
CA GLY A 130 0.37 8.57 -9.80
C GLY A 130 -0.29 8.07 -11.08
N THR A 131 0.49 7.69 -12.09
CA THR A 131 -0.08 7.20 -13.36
C THR A 131 -0.80 5.88 -13.11
N PHE A 132 -0.23 4.98 -12.30
CA PHE A 132 -0.88 3.73 -11.89
C PHE A 132 -2.16 3.99 -11.07
N PHE A 133 -2.14 4.95 -10.16
CA PHE A 133 -3.32 5.37 -9.40
C PHE A 133 -4.44 5.87 -10.34
N CYS A 134 -4.10 6.75 -11.29
CA CYS A 134 -5.04 7.26 -12.29
C CYS A 134 -5.55 6.17 -13.23
N TYR A 135 -4.71 5.20 -13.61
CA TYR A 135 -5.14 4.03 -14.39
C TYR A 135 -6.19 3.23 -13.61
N GLY A 136 -5.91 2.87 -12.37
CA GLY A 136 -6.86 2.17 -11.50
C GLY A 136 -8.17 2.94 -11.32
N LEU A 137 -8.09 4.27 -11.20
CA LEU A 137 -9.26 5.15 -11.16
C LEU A 137 -10.09 5.06 -12.43
N CYS A 138 -9.46 5.09 -13.61
CA CYS A 138 -10.14 4.89 -14.89
C CYS A 138 -10.81 3.50 -14.96
N LEU A 139 -10.11 2.43 -14.59
CA LEU A 139 -10.70 1.08 -14.55
C LEU A 139 -11.94 1.02 -13.64
N TYR A 140 -11.91 1.71 -12.49
CA TYR A 140 -13.07 1.79 -11.59
C TYR A 140 -14.23 2.60 -12.18
N TYR A 141 -13.97 3.76 -12.78
CA TYR A 141 -15.01 4.61 -13.38
C TYR A 141 -15.63 4.00 -14.63
N PHE A 142 -14.85 3.24 -15.40
CA PHE A 142 -15.28 2.49 -16.58
C PHE A 142 -15.53 1.01 -16.27
N ARG A 143 -15.82 0.66 -15.00
CA ARG A 143 -16.02 -0.74 -14.58
C ARG A 143 -17.14 -1.45 -15.33
N ASP A 144 -18.17 -0.73 -15.76
CA ASP A 144 -19.30 -1.29 -16.53
C ASP A 144 -18.79 -1.84 -17.87
N LEU A 145 -17.92 -1.07 -18.54
CA LEU A 145 -17.27 -1.47 -19.79
C LEU A 145 -16.25 -2.59 -19.55
N TRP A 146 -15.44 -2.46 -18.49
CA TRP A 146 -14.46 -3.48 -18.10
C TRP A 146 -15.14 -4.84 -17.82
N ALA A 147 -16.26 -4.86 -17.09
CA ALA A 147 -16.97 -6.10 -16.76
C ALA A 147 -17.39 -6.89 -18.01
N ILE A 148 -17.81 -6.17 -19.06
CA ILE A 148 -18.26 -6.76 -20.33
C ILE A 148 -17.05 -7.11 -21.22
N ARG A 149 -16.04 -6.24 -21.31
CA ARG A 149 -14.98 -6.30 -22.33
C ARG A 149 -13.58 -6.65 -21.81
N LYS A 150 -13.42 -7.06 -20.55
CA LYS A 150 -12.10 -7.33 -19.92
C LYS A 150 -11.14 -8.18 -20.77
N ARG A 151 -11.63 -9.22 -21.45
CA ARG A 151 -10.79 -10.07 -22.32
C ARG A 151 -10.27 -9.32 -23.55
N VAL A 152 -11.13 -8.51 -24.18
CA VAL A 152 -10.76 -7.67 -25.33
C VAL A 152 -9.79 -6.58 -24.89
N ILE A 153 -10.06 -5.92 -23.76
CA ILE A 153 -9.19 -4.87 -23.20
C ILE A 153 -7.80 -5.46 -22.90
N LEU A 154 -7.72 -6.64 -22.30
CA LEU A 154 -6.45 -7.33 -22.06
C LEU A 154 -5.73 -7.71 -23.35
N ALA A 155 -6.45 -8.24 -24.36
CA ALA A 155 -5.84 -8.60 -25.63
C ALA A 155 -5.26 -7.36 -26.34
N VAL A 156 -6.02 -6.27 -26.40
CA VAL A 156 -5.58 -5.01 -27.01
C VAL A 156 -4.41 -4.41 -26.22
N ALA A 157 -4.51 -4.34 -24.89
CA ALA A 157 -3.42 -3.86 -24.04
C ALA A 157 -2.16 -4.72 -24.19
N GLY A 158 -2.31 -6.04 -24.33
CA GLY A 158 -1.21 -6.98 -24.54
C GLY A 158 -0.53 -6.79 -25.89
N ILE A 159 -1.30 -6.66 -26.97
CA ILE A 159 -0.76 -6.38 -28.32
C ILE A 159 -0.02 -5.03 -28.33
N ALA A 160 -0.64 -3.99 -27.77
CA ALA A 160 -0.01 -2.68 -27.69
C ALA A 160 1.24 -2.69 -26.80
N ALA A 161 1.22 -3.43 -25.69
CA ALA A 161 2.40 -3.60 -24.83
C ALA A 161 3.53 -4.34 -25.55
N MET A 162 3.22 -5.40 -26.32
CA MET A 162 4.22 -6.09 -27.14
C MET A 162 4.84 -5.16 -28.19
N ALA A 163 4.04 -4.31 -28.84
CA ALA A 163 4.55 -3.33 -29.79
C ALA A 163 5.43 -2.26 -29.12
N LEU A 164 5.04 -1.78 -27.94
CA LEU A 164 5.86 -0.85 -27.15
C LEU A 164 7.17 -1.50 -26.71
N TYR A 165 7.12 -2.74 -26.23
CA TYR A 165 8.31 -3.48 -25.83
C TYR A 165 9.27 -3.66 -27.01
N ALA A 166 8.77 -4.08 -28.17
CA ALA A 166 9.56 -4.25 -29.39
C ALA A 166 10.19 -2.94 -29.91
N SER A 167 9.64 -1.77 -29.53
CA SER A 167 10.21 -0.45 -29.84
C SER A 167 11.14 0.11 -28.76
N GLY A 168 11.53 -0.71 -27.77
CA GLY A 168 12.41 -0.30 -26.67
C GLY A 168 11.70 0.47 -25.56
N ARG A 169 10.35 0.52 -25.57
CA ARG A 169 9.52 1.24 -24.59
C ARG A 169 8.99 0.31 -23.49
N GLU A 170 9.91 -0.39 -22.82
CA GLU A 170 9.62 -1.43 -21.82
C GLU A 170 8.74 -0.96 -20.64
N TYR A 171 9.03 0.21 -20.06
CA TYR A 171 8.26 0.74 -18.92
C TYR A 171 6.84 1.13 -19.34
N ALA A 172 6.69 1.74 -20.52
CA ALA A 172 5.37 2.05 -21.07
C ALA A 172 4.57 0.78 -21.38
N ALA A 173 5.24 -0.27 -21.90
CA ALA A 173 4.63 -1.57 -22.12
C ALA A 173 4.10 -2.18 -20.81
N LEU A 174 4.93 -2.19 -19.76
CA LEU A 174 4.54 -2.65 -18.43
C LEU A 174 3.37 -1.85 -17.86
N PHE A 175 3.43 -0.52 -17.93
CA PHE A 175 2.34 0.35 -17.47
C PHE A 175 1.00 0.05 -18.18
N LEU A 176 1.04 -0.29 -19.47
CA LEU A 176 -0.17 -0.54 -20.24
C LEU A 176 -0.87 -1.86 -19.85
N ILE A 177 -0.09 -2.92 -19.64
CA ILE A 177 -0.62 -4.27 -19.41
C ILE A 177 -0.81 -4.61 -17.93
N LEU A 178 0.04 -4.10 -17.04
CA LEU A 178 0.09 -4.53 -15.64
C LEU A 178 -1.21 -4.20 -14.88
N PRO A 179 -1.76 -2.97 -14.91
CA PRO A 179 -3.00 -2.67 -14.19
C PRO A 179 -4.21 -3.53 -14.60
N PRO A 180 -4.58 -3.66 -15.89
CA PRO A 180 -5.71 -4.50 -16.26
C PRO A 180 -5.44 -5.98 -15.99
N ALA A 181 -4.20 -6.47 -16.14
CA ALA A 181 -3.86 -7.86 -15.83
C ALA A 181 -4.05 -8.15 -14.33
N VAL A 182 -3.49 -7.31 -13.45
CA VAL A 182 -3.61 -7.45 -12.00
C VAL A 182 -5.08 -7.42 -11.57
N ILE A 183 -5.88 -6.49 -12.11
CA ILE A 183 -7.32 -6.42 -11.79
C ILE A 183 -8.09 -7.63 -12.34
N PHE A 184 -7.75 -8.12 -13.53
CA PHE A 184 -8.38 -9.31 -14.11
C PHE A 184 -8.14 -10.56 -13.26
N PHE A 185 -6.88 -10.82 -12.90
CA PHE A 185 -6.52 -11.97 -12.07
C PHE A 185 -7.03 -11.81 -10.64
N GLY A 186 -6.90 -10.62 -10.05
CA GLY A 186 -7.37 -10.35 -8.69
C GLY A 186 -8.89 -10.40 -8.53
N SER A 187 -9.65 -10.13 -9.60
CA SER A 187 -11.11 -10.26 -9.61
C SER A 187 -11.60 -11.65 -9.99
N ALA A 188 -10.70 -12.60 -10.28
CA ALA A 188 -11.08 -13.97 -10.60
C ALA A 188 -11.52 -14.71 -9.32
N SER A 189 -12.77 -15.19 -9.30
CA SER A 189 -13.28 -15.94 -8.16
C SER A 189 -12.76 -17.38 -8.19
N SER A 190 -11.73 -17.69 -7.41
CA SER A 190 -11.32 -19.07 -7.11
C SER A 190 -12.21 -19.67 -6.01
N PRO A 191 -12.67 -20.94 -6.12
CA PRO A 191 -13.49 -21.59 -5.10
C PRO A 191 -12.88 -21.57 -3.70
N PHE A 192 -11.54 -21.66 -3.61
CA PHE A 192 -10.80 -21.71 -2.36
C PHE A 192 -10.54 -20.32 -1.77
N ILE A 193 -10.28 -19.32 -2.62
CA ILE A 193 -9.87 -17.96 -2.20
C ILE A 193 -11.07 -17.04 -1.99
N ARG A 194 -12.21 -17.27 -2.67
CA ARG A 194 -13.41 -16.41 -2.58
C ARG A 194 -13.93 -16.23 -1.15
N HIS A 195 -13.64 -17.18 -0.26
CA HIS A 195 -14.07 -17.14 1.15
C HIS A 195 -12.99 -16.57 2.08
N ALA A 196 -11.78 -16.30 1.62
CA ALA A 196 -10.68 -15.85 2.47
C ALA A 196 -10.98 -14.52 3.17
N GLY A 197 -11.72 -13.62 2.51
CA GLY A 197 -12.13 -12.33 3.08
C GLY A 197 -13.02 -12.45 4.33
N ARG A 198 -13.62 -13.62 4.62
CA ARG A 198 -14.39 -13.84 5.85
C ARG A 198 -13.55 -13.76 7.12
N PHE A 199 -12.24 -14.01 6.99
CA PHE A 199 -11.30 -14.00 8.11
C PHE A 199 -10.72 -12.61 8.39
N GLY A 200 -10.95 -11.65 7.49
CA GLY A 200 -10.42 -10.30 7.61
C GLY A 200 -9.63 -9.85 6.40
N ASP A 201 -9.09 -8.65 6.49
CA ASP A 201 -8.25 -8.04 5.47
C ASP A 201 -6.82 -7.86 5.98
N PHE A 202 -6.01 -8.89 5.78
CA PHE A 202 -4.63 -8.95 6.29
C PHE A 202 -3.63 -8.20 5.44
N SER A 203 -4.03 -7.68 4.27
CA SER A 203 -3.12 -7.10 3.28
C SER A 203 -2.26 -5.98 3.85
N TYR A 204 -2.86 -5.13 4.70
CA TYR A 204 -2.16 -4.01 5.31
C TYR A 204 -1.18 -4.46 6.39
N GLY A 205 -1.60 -5.38 7.28
CA GLY A 205 -0.72 -6.01 8.26
C GLY A 205 0.49 -6.67 7.60
N ILE A 206 0.26 -7.48 6.55
CA ILE A 206 1.36 -8.13 5.81
C ILE A 206 2.34 -7.08 5.29
N TYR A 207 1.83 -6.00 4.69
CA TYR A 207 2.64 -4.92 4.15
C TYR A 207 3.54 -4.24 5.20
N ILE A 208 3.00 -3.89 6.38
CA ILE A 208 3.76 -3.16 7.41
C ILE A 208 4.70 -4.05 8.24
N TYR A 209 4.39 -5.34 8.41
CA TYR A 209 5.20 -6.25 9.23
C TYR A 209 6.25 -7.04 8.42
N ALA A 210 6.06 -7.24 7.11
CA ALA A 210 6.95 -8.07 6.30
C ALA A 210 8.42 -7.66 6.41
N PHE A 211 8.72 -6.37 6.26
CA PHE A 211 10.09 -5.89 6.19
C PHE A 211 10.82 -5.98 7.55
N PRO A 212 10.26 -5.52 8.69
CA PRO A 212 10.87 -5.74 10.00
C PRO A 212 11.09 -7.22 10.30
N VAL A 213 10.13 -8.09 9.98
CA VAL A 213 10.27 -9.55 10.19
C VAL A 213 11.43 -10.11 9.39
N GLN A 214 11.54 -9.73 8.10
CA GLN A 214 12.65 -10.16 7.25
C GLN A 214 14.01 -9.65 7.77
N GLN A 215 14.10 -8.37 8.15
CA GLN A 215 15.32 -7.80 8.74
C GLN A 215 15.72 -8.50 10.03
N THR A 216 14.77 -8.81 10.91
CA THR A 216 15.03 -9.56 12.15
C THR A 216 15.49 -10.98 11.86
N LEU A 217 14.86 -11.70 10.94
CA LEU A 217 15.29 -13.06 10.58
C LEU A 217 16.69 -13.07 9.96
N VAL A 218 16.99 -12.10 9.09
CA VAL A 218 18.33 -11.97 8.50
C VAL A 218 19.36 -11.61 9.57
N CYS A 219 19.01 -10.74 10.52
CA CYS A 219 19.90 -10.37 11.63
C CYS A 219 20.22 -11.56 12.54
N LEU A 220 19.22 -12.37 12.88
CA LEU A 220 19.37 -13.48 13.83
C LEU A 220 19.91 -14.76 13.19
N CYS A 221 19.50 -15.05 11.96
CA CYS A 221 19.78 -16.33 11.30
C CYS A 221 20.78 -16.19 10.15
N GLY A 222 20.95 -15.00 9.57
CA GLY A 222 21.90 -14.71 8.51
C GLY A 222 21.93 -15.78 7.41
N ASN A 223 23.14 -16.21 7.06
CA ASN A 223 23.36 -17.28 6.08
C ASN A 223 23.24 -18.70 6.65
N HIS A 224 22.93 -18.86 7.95
CA HIS A 224 22.77 -20.18 8.56
C HIS A 224 21.47 -20.86 8.10
N TRP A 225 20.46 -20.08 7.73
CA TRP A 225 19.21 -20.59 7.19
C TRP A 225 19.20 -20.51 5.67
N SER A 226 18.76 -21.59 5.02
CA SER A 226 18.52 -21.57 3.58
C SER A 226 17.46 -20.53 3.21
N TYR A 227 17.51 -20.05 1.97
CA TYR A 227 16.49 -19.13 1.43
C TYR A 227 15.06 -19.65 1.65
N GLY A 228 14.82 -20.95 1.44
CA GLY A 228 13.51 -21.56 1.64
C GLY A 228 13.02 -21.48 3.09
N MET A 229 13.91 -21.67 4.07
CA MET A 229 13.58 -21.55 5.49
C MET A 229 13.28 -20.11 5.87
N GLN A 230 14.08 -19.14 5.39
CA GLN A 230 13.85 -17.72 5.63
C GLN A 230 12.54 -17.25 5.00
N LEU A 231 12.23 -17.70 3.78
CA LEU A 231 10.98 -17.39 3.10
C LEU A 231 9.77 -17.96 3.86
N ALA A 232 9.84 -19.24 4.26
CA ALA A 232 8.77 -19.87 5.01
C ALA A 232 8.54 -19.19 6.37
N ALA A 233 9.60 -18.95 7.14
CA ALA A 233 9.50 -18.32 8.44
C ALA A 233 9.02 -16.87 8.35
N SER A 234 9.56 -16.07 7.43
CA SER A 234 9.12 -14.68 7.23
C SER A 234 7.64 -14.62 6.83
N THR A 235 7.19 -15.52 5.95
CA THR A 235 5.79 -15.61 5.53
C THR A 235 4.89 -15.97 6.70
N LEU A 236 5.22 -17.02 7.46
CA LEU A 236 4.41 -17.49 8.59
C LEU A 236 4.33 -16.45 9.71
N ILE A 237 5.46 -15.88 10.10
CA ILE A 237 5.53 -14.87 11.17
C ILE A 237 4.79 -13.60 10.73
N THR A 238 5.02 -13.12 9.51
CA THR A 238 4.32 -11.94 8.97
C THR A 238 2.82 -12.17 8.94
N PHE A 239 2.37 -13.34 8.50
CA PHE A 239 0.95 -13.66 8.46
C PHE A 239 0.34 -13.74 9.86
N ALA A 240 1.04 -14.33 10.84
CA ALA A 240 0.61 -14.38 12.22
C ALA A 240 0.47 -12.96 12.82
N LEU A 241 1.46 -12.08 12.60
CA LEU A 241 1.39 -10.69 13.04
C LEU A 241 0.28 -9.90 12.35
N ALA A 242 0.10 -10.09 11.04
CA ALA A 242 -0.99 -9.46 10.29
C ALA A 242 -2.37 -9.93 10.78
N PHE A 243 -2.51 -11.22 11.09
CA PHE A 243 -3.71 -11.79 11.67
C PHE A 243 -4.03 -11.18 13.03
N LEU A 244 -3.03 -11.09 13.92
CA LEU A 244 -3.19 -10.46 15.24
C LEU A 244 -3.52 -8.97 15.12
N SER A 245 -2.82 -8.25 14.24
CA SER A 245 -3.05 -6.82 13.98
C SER A 245 -4.47 -6.56 13.51
N TRP A 246 -4.97 -7.38 12.59
CA TRP A 246 -6.34 -7.25 12.10
C TRP A 246 -7.38 -7.42 13.22
N HIS A 247 -7.25 -8.47 14.03
CA HIS A 247 -8.27 -8.80 15.03
C HIS A 247 -8.20 -7.91 16.27
N LEU A 248 -7.02 -7.44 16.65
CA LEU A 248 -6.80 -6.66 17.88
C LEU A 248 -6.82 -5.15 17.65
N ILE A 249 -6.47 -4.68 16.45
CA ILE A 249 -6.21 -3.25 16.20
C ILE A 249 -7.06 -2.73 15.04
N GLU A 250 -6.82 -3.23 13.83
CA GLU A 250 -7.38 -2.64 12.60
C GLU A 250 -8.90 -2.88 12.50
N GLY A 251 -9.35 -4.11 12.71
CA GLY A 251 -10.75 -4.50 12.68
C GLY A 251 -11.59 -3.75 13.72
N PRO A 252 -11.19 -3.70 15.01
CA PRO A 252 -11.84 -2.90 16.03
C PRO A 252 -11.88 -1.40 15.68
N ALA A 253 -10.77 -0.81 15.22
CA ALA A 253 -10.71 0.59 14.83
C ALA A 253 -11.68 0.93 13.68
N LEU A 254 -11.80 0.04 12.70
CA LEU A 254 -12.77 0.17 11.61
C LEU A 254 -14.22 0.08 12.09
N ARG A 255 -14.52 -0.79 13.07
CA ARG A 255 -15.88 -0.94 13.64
C ARG A 255 -16.32 0.30 14.43
N LEU A 256 -15.40 0.97 15.14
CA LEU A 256 -15.72 2.21 15.85
C LEU A 256 -16.24 3.31 14.92
N LYS A 257 -15.73 3.35 13.69
CA LYS A 257 -16.19 4.27 12.65
C LYS A 257 -17.64 4.00 12.19
N LEU A 258 -18.02 2.74 12.02
CA LEU A 258 -19.38 2.38 11.57
C LEU A 258 -20.45 2.89 12.53
N ARG A 259 -20.12 2.99 13.82
CA ARG A 259 -21.00 3.55 14.86
C ARG A 259 -21.09 5.08 14.83
N VAL A 260 -20.02 5.77 14.44
CA VAL A 260 -19.98 7.25 14.40
C VAL A 260 -20.61 7.82 13.12
N ASP A 261 -20.50 7.13 11.98
CA ASP A 261 -21.15 7.53 10.72
C ASP A 261 -22.65 7.16 10.69
N GLN A 262 -23.20 6.46 11.70
CA GLN A 262 -24.64 6.30 11.93
C GLN A 262 -25.11 7.31 13.00
N PRO A 263 -25.47 8.55 12.64
CA PRO A 263 -26.24 9.37 13.57
C PRO A 263 -27.69 8.88 13.60
N ALA A 264 -28.15 8.44 14.77
CA ALA A 264 -29.54 8.46 15.23
C ALA A 264 -30.65 8.45 14.16
N GLN A 265 -30.84 7.34 13.44
CA GLN A 265 -32.12 7.05 12.76
C GLN A 265 -33.16 6.42 13.71
N GLU A 266 -32.80 6.17 14.97
CA GLU A 266 -33.72 5.70 16.01
C GLU A 266 -34.17 6.87 16.90
N ALA A 267 -34.97 7.79 16.34
CA ALA A 267 -35.84 8.67 17.10
C ALA A 267 -36.93 9.29 16.19
N MET A 268 -37.75 8.46 15.54
CA MET A 268 -39.08 8.89 15.14
C MET A 268 -40.09 8.06 15.94
N PRO A 269 -40.91 8.67 16.81
CA PRO A 269 -42.01 7.94 17.42
C PRO A 269 -42.98 7.52 16.32
N LEU A 270 -43.34 6.25 16.33
CA LEU A 270 -44.48 5.71 15.60
C LEU A 270 -45.68 6.64 15.82
N LYS A 271 -46.10 7.36 14.78
CA LYS A 271 -47.43 7.97 14.77
C LYS A 271 -48.42 6.82 14.84
N ALA A 272 -49.20 6.82 15.92
CA ALA A 272 -50.30 5.91 16.13
C ALA A 272 -51.30 6.03 14.97
N VAL A 273 -51.76 4.86 14.56
CA VAL A 273 -52.99 4.60 13.83
C VAL A 273 -54.16 5.31 14.54
N VAL A 274 -54.90 6.16 13.84
CA VAL A 274 -56.36 6.10 13.55
C VAL A 274 -56.65 7.11 12.44
#